data_AF-A0A4Y9QQM2-F1
#
_entry.id   AF-A0A4Y9QQM2-F1
#
_cell.length_a   1.000
_cell.length_b   1.000
_cell.length_c   1.000
_cell.angle_alpha   90.00
_cell.angle_beta   90.00
_cell.angle_gamma   90.00
#
_symmetry.space_group_name_H-M   'P 1'
#
loop_
_entity.id
_entity.type
_entity.pdbx_description
1 polymer ?
#
loop_
_entity_poly.entity_id
_entity_poly.type
_entity_poly.pdbx_seq_one_letter_code
_entity_poly.pdbx_strand_id
1 'polypeptide(L)'
;MKKMKIYKNGLDLSKKIIEFLNRSQRIYIFSPYIRIEALVELIKEKNNVNAVFVRWEPNDLIRGSSDLEIYPFLKEKGISLFRNRRLHLKAYIDEYKRCFLTTANISSRALNIPHHDLYNYEIGTIVENLNIEDRLYFSLIENESTLITDNIYNQIKEQLSEKKDEEFSNEFDFDLTFENSDKDFLISSLPMSFSVDKLYSIYHEKKYDNEEELNCALHDIALYKIPLGLTYDNFRNLLSHSFFNHPFINGFLENLGRNREIYFGAAKEWIHYNCADVPTPRRWEITENIQILYRWIVELGNGKYEVDRPNYSERLKIK
;
A
#
# COMPACT_ATOMS: atom_id res chain seq x y z
N MET A 1 26.93 15.86 -14.65
CA MET A 1 26.09 15.60 -13.46
C MET A 1 25.10 16.74 -13.29
N LYS A 2 23.80 16.45 -13.19
CA LYS A 2 22.77 17.45 -12.86
C LYS A 2 23.05 17.91 -11.42
N LYS A 3 23.23 19.22 -11.17
CA LYS A 3 23.43 19.71 -9.79
C LYS A 3 22.18 19.40 -8.96
N MET A 4 22.36 18.67 -7.85
CA MET A 4 21.30 18.51 -6.86
C MET A 4 20.96 19.88 -6.26
N LYS A 5 19.67 20.21 -6.18
CA LYS A 5 19.18 21.47 -5.65
C LYS A 5 18.42 21.21 -4.35
N ILE A 6 18.78 21.96 -3.30
CA ILE A 6 18.08 21.95 -2.02
C ILE A 6 17.05 23.09 -2.00
N TYR A 7 15.79 22.72 -1.88
CA TYR A 7 14.65 23.63 -1.69
C TYR A 7 14.47 23.95 -0.21
N LYS A 8 14.00 25.16 0.10
CA LYS A 8 13.95 25.67 1.49
C LYS A 8 12.58 26.25 1.81
N ASN A 9 12.06 25.94 2.98
CA ASN A 9 10.83 26.55 3.47
C ASN A 9 11.01 28.06 3.64
N GLY A 10 9.94 28.81 3.42
CA GLY A 10 9.99 30.28 3.33
C GLY A 10 10.56 30.85 2.03
N LEU A 11 11.14 30.01 1.16
CA LEU A 11 11.66 30.43 -0.15
C LEU A 11 10.96 29.71 -1.31
N ASP A 12 11.25 28.42 -1.52
CA ASP A 12 10.78 27.68 -2.70
C ASP A 12 10.32 26.23 -2.43
N LEU A 13 10.36 25.74 -1.19
CA LEU A 13 9.98 24.35 -0.86
C LEU A 13 8.55 24.00 -1.24
N SER A 14 7.56 24.72 -0.72
CA SER A 14 6.13 24.48 -1.01
C SER A 14 5.80 24.60 -2.48
N LYS A 15 6.31 25.66 -3.13
CA LYS A 15 6.17 25.86 -4.57
C LYS A 15 6.70 24.66 -5.35
N LYS A 16 7.83 24.09 -4.93
CA LYS A 16 8.47 22.95 -5.60
C LYS A 16 7.79 21.63 -5.31
N ILE A 17 7.22 21.44 -4.13
CA ILE A 17 6.32 20.32 -3.86
C ILE A 17 5.11 20.42 -4.79
N ILE A 18 4.42 21.56 -4.85
CA ILE A 18 3.24 21.74 -5.74
C ILE A 18 3.61 21.50 -7.21
N GLU A 19 4.76 22.01 -7.68
CA GLU A 19 5.25 21.75 -9.05
C GLU A 19 5.52 20.27 -9.30
N PHE A 20 6.09 19.56 -8.31
CA PHE A 20 6.28 18.12 -8.37
C PHE A 20 4.93 17.41 -8.48
N LEU A 21 3.98 17.67 -7.56
CA LEU A 21 2.64 17.06 -7.58
C LEU A 21 1.92 17.30 -8.92
N ASN A 22 2.03 18.49 -9.50
CA ASN A 22 1.40 18.82 -10.79
C ASN A 22 1.97 18.05 -11.98
N ARG A 23 3.22 17.58 -11.89
CA ARG A 23 3.91 16.86 -12.96
C ARG A 23 3.91 15.34 -12.76
N SER A 24 3.33 14.87 -11.66
CA SER A 24 3.27 13.47 -11.31
C SER A 24 2.02 12.80 -11.86
N GLN A 25 2.11 11.51 -12.16
CA GLN A 25 0.99 10.74 -12.71
C GLN A 25 0.14 10.15 -11.60
N ARG A 26 0.79 9.57 -10.57
CA ARG A 26 0.13 8.89 -9.45
C ARG A 26 0.98 9.03 -8.20
N ILE A 27 0.41 9.70 -7.19
CA ILE A 27 1.14 10.18 -6.02
C ILE A 27 0.78 9.38 -4.77
N TYR A 28 1.82 8.99 -4.06
CA TYR A 28 1.74 8.44 -2.71
C TYR A 28 2.43 9.41 -1.75
N ILE A 29 1.71 9.84 -0.71
CA ILE A 29 2.20 10.83 0.25
C ILE A 29 2.49 10.13 1.56
N PHE A 30 3.74 10.18 2.01
CA PHE A 30 4.15 9.65 3.30
C PHE A 30 4.47 10.84 4.21
N SER A 31 3.76 10.97 5.33
CA SER A 31 4.09 11.97 6.35
C SER A 31 3.52 11.51 7.70
N PRO A 32 4.34 11.38 8.76
CA PRO A 32 3.84 10.90 10.05
C PRO A 32 2.78 11.84 10.64
N TYR A 33 2.99 13.16 10.44
CA TYR A 33 2.14 14.21 10.96
C TYR A 33 1.52 15.03 9.84
N ILE A 34 0.20 15.21 9.90
CA ILE A 34 -0.56 15.94 8.90
C ILE A 34 -1.63 16.78 9.59
N ARG A 35 -1.62 18.08 9.31
CA ARG A 35 -2.65 19.04 9.72
C ARG A 35 -3.58 19.32 8.55
N ILE A 36 -4.89 19.32 8.80
CA ILE A 36 -5.92 19.38 7.77
C ILE A 36 -5.80 20.61 6.88
N GLU A 37 -5.56 21.79 7.47
CA GLU A 37 -5.45 23.05 6.72
C GLU A 37 -4.36 23.00 5.64
N ALA A 38 -3.17 22.51 6.02
CA ALA A 38 -2.03 22.40 5.12
C ALA A 38 -2.25 21.31 4.06
N LEU A 39 -2.89 20.20 4.44
CA LEU A 39 -3.23 19.14 3.49
C LEU A 39 -4.22 19.63 2.44
N VAL A 40 -5.31 20.28 2.85
CA VAL A 40 -6.33 20.82 1.94
C VAL A 40 -5.67 21.75 0.94
N GLU A 41 -4.89 22.74 1.38
CA GLU A 41 -4.21 23.64 0.46
C GLU A 41 -3.25 22.93 -0.51
N LEU A 42 -2.58 21.89 -0.04
CA LEU A 42 -1.62 21.13 -0.84
C LEU A 42 -2.29 20.31 -1.94
N ILE A 43 -3.44 19.67 -1.65
CA ILE A 43 -4.04 18.67 -2.53
C ILE A 43 -5.47 18.97 -3.01
N LYS A 44 -6.08 20.11 -2.66
CA LYS A 44 -7.48 20.45 -3.03
C LYS A 44 -7.76 20.30 -4.53
N GLU A 45 -6.91 20.88 -5.37
CA GLU A 45 -7.01 20.85 -6.84
C GLU A 45 -6.31 19.64 -7.47
N LYS A 46 -6.05 18.57 -6.70
CA LYS A 46 -5.32 17.38 -7.18
C LYS A 46 -6.25 16.18 -7.27
N ASN A 47 -6.14 15.48 -8.39
CA ASN A 47 -6.88 14.25 -8.69
C ASN A 47 -5.93 13.05 -8.93
N ASN A 48 -4.62 13.27 -8.80
CA ASN A 48 -3.56 12.29 -9.02
C ASN A 48 -2.94 11.78 -7.71
N VAL A 49 -3.53 12.11 -6.55
CA VAL A 49 -3.12 11.57 -5.26
C VAL A 49 -3.91 10.30 -5.02
N ASN A 50 -3.23 9.18 -4.87
CA ASN A 50 -3.87 7.88 -4.71
C ASN A 50 -3.95 7.46 -3.25
N ALA A 51 -2.89 7.71 -2.48
CA ALA A 51 -2.85 7.31 -1.08
C ALA A 51 -2.02 8.27 -0.23
N VAL A 52 -2.41 8.35 1.05
CA VAL A 52 -1.69 9.07 2.11
C VAL A 52 -1.37 8.08 3.22
N PHE A 53 -0.13 8.12 3.72
CA PHE A 53 0.36 7.28 4.81
C PHE A 53 0.68 8.17 6.00
N VAL A 54 0.10 7.83 7.15
CA VAL A 54 0.24 8.54 8.43
C VAL A 54 0.72 7.60 9.52
N ARG A 55 1.29 8.18 10.58
CA ARG A 55 1.68 7.40 11.75
C ARG A 55 0.50 7.09 12.66
N TRP A 56 -0.26 8.14 13.02
CA TRP A 56 -1.46 8.06 13.86
C TRP A 56 -1.26 7.15 15.09
N GLU A 57 -0.22 7.43 15.87
CA GLU A 57 -0.17 6.95 17.25
C GLU A 57 -1.14 7.79 18.12
N PRO A 58 -1.66 7.26 19.24
CA PRO A 58 -2.59 8.02 20.08
C PRO A 58 -2.06 9.40 20.47
N ASN A 59 -0.78 9.48 20.86
CA ASN A 59 -0.14 10.73 21.23
C ASN A 59 -0.07 11.76 20.09
N ASP A 60 -0.04 11.32 18.82
CA ASP A 60 -0.02 12.24 17.67
C ASP A 60 -1.34 12.99 17.56
N LEU A 61 -2.44 12.28 17.82
CA LEU A 61 -3.81 12.78 17.70
C LEU A 61 -4.21 13.56 18.96
N ILE A 62 -3.88 13.06 20.15
CA ILE A 62 -4.17 13.73 21.43
C ILE A 62 -3.46 15.08 21.52
N ARG A 63 -2.18 15.13 21.13
CA ARG A 63 -1.40 16.39 21.16
C ARG A 63 -1.70 17.32 19.98
N GLY A 64 -2.59 16.92 19.07
CA GLY A 64 -2.92 17.70 17.87
C GLY A 64 -1.74 17.90 16.91
N SER A 65 -0.79 16.96 16.88
CA SER A 65 0.25 16.95 15.84
C SER A 65 -0.30 16.45 14.50
N SER A 66 -1.37 15.63 14.56
CA SER A 66 -2.15 15.17 13.43
C SER A 66 -3.64 15.37 13.67
N ASP A 67 -4.39 15.63 12.60
CA ASP A 67 -5.84 15.83 12.65
C ASP A 67 -6.58 14.57 12.21
N LEU A 68 -7.65 14.19 12.91
CA LEU A 68 -8.52 13.07 12.52
C LEU A 68 -9.33 13.42 11.26
N GLU A 69 -9.64 14.70 11.09
CA GLU A 69 -10.46 15.27 10.02
C GLU A 69 -9.84 15.07 8.63
N ILE A 70 -8.58 14.65 8.52
CA ILE A 70 -7.98 14.28 7.23
C ILE A 70 -8.65 13.05 6.62
N TYR A 71 -9.14 12.09 7.42
CA TYR A 71 -9.79 10.89 6.88
C TYR A 71 -11.06 11.21 6.09
N PRO A 72 -12.07 11.91 6.65
CA PRO A 72 -13.27 12.24 5.89
C PRO A 72 -12.96 13.08 4.64
N PHE A 73 -12.01 14.02 4.72
CA PHE A 73 -11.57 14.82 3.57
C PHE A 73 -10.95 13.96 2.45
N LEU A 74 -10.03 13.06 2.80
CA LEU A 74 -9.38 12.17 1.82
C LEU A 74 -10.40 11.20 1.21
N LYS A 75 -11.30 10.65 2.03
CA LYS A 75 -12.37 9.76 1.58
C LYS A 75 -13.30 10.45 0.58
N GLU A 76 -13.71 11.69 0.82
CA GLU A 76 -14.54 12.47 -0.12
C GLU A 76 -13.85 12.64 -1.49
N LYS A 77 -12.52 12.78 -1.48
CA LYS A 77 -11.70 12.84 -2.71
C LYS A 77 -11.38 11.49 -3.33
N GLY A 78 -11.83 10.37 -2.74
CA GLY A 78 -11.50 9.02 -3.19
C GLY A 78 -10.03 8.63 -2.98
N ILE A 79 -9.37 9.23 -1.98
CA ILE A 79 -7.96 8.99 -1.65
C ILE A 79 -7.88 8.05 -0.44
N SER A 80 -7.12 6.97 -0.57
CA SER A 80 -6.93 6.01 0.53
C SER A 80 -6.04 6.59 1.63
N LEU A 81 -6.39 6.33 2.89
CA LEU A 81 -5.56 6.67 4.05
C LEU A 81 -5.03 5.39 4.68
N PHE A 82 -3.74 5.34 4.92
CA PHE A 82 -3.06 4.21 5.54
C PHE A 82 -2.35 4.62 6.82
N ARG A 83 -2.40 3.77 7.83
CA ARG A 83 -1.69 3.93 9.10
C ARG A 83 -0.49 2.99 9.19
N ASN A 84 0.67 3.54 9.53
CA ASN A 84 1.88 2.77 9.85
C ASN A 84 2.61 3.39 11.04
N ARG A 85 2.61 2.70 12.19
CA ARG A 85 3.18 3.19 13.46
C ARG A 85 4.68 3.47 13.39
N ARG A 86 5.40 2.82 12.47
CA ARG A 86 6.84 3.00 12.26
C ARG A 86 7.15 4.18 11.33
N LEU A 87 6.13 4.79 10.73
CA LEU A 87 6.33 5.85 9.76
C LEU A 87 6.92 7.10 10.42
N HIS A 88 8.04 7.58 9.88
CA HIS A 88 8.61 8.88 10.24
C HIS A 88 9.12 9.66 9.00
N LEU A 89 9.29 8.98 7.86
CA LEU A 89 9.76 9.63 6.64
C LEU A 89 8.73 10.63 6.10
N LYS A 90 9.20 11.66 5.40
CA LYS A 90 8.32 12.58 4.66
C LYS A 90 8.72 12.61 3.21
N ALA A 91 7.83 12.09 2.37
CA ALA A 91 8.10 11.92 0.97
C ALA A 91 6.83 12.02 0.14
N TYR A 92 6.96 12.58 -1.06
CA TYR A 92 5.94 12.53 -2.10
C TYR A 92 6.49 11.67 -3.23
N ILE A 93 5.87 10.54 -3.48
CA ILE A 93 6.35 9.53 -4.42
C ILE A 93 5.49 9.53 -5.66
N ASP A 94 6.10 9.57 -6.84
CA ASP A 94 5.43 9.50 -8.14
C ASP A 94 5.68 8.13 -8.77
N GLU A 95 4.68 7.26 -8.76
CA GLU A 95 4.71 5.88 -9.27
C GLU A 95 5.93 5.06 -8.83
N TYR A 96 6.43 5.28 -7.61
CA TYR A 96 7.69 4.68 -7.11
C TYR A 96 8.91 4.94 -8.00
N LYS A 97 8.86 5.86 -8.97
CA LYS A 97 9.95 6.17 -9.92
C LYS A 97 10.83 7.33 -9.45
N ARG A 98 10.22 8.31 -8.78
CA ARG A 98 10.92 9.48 -8.24
C ARG A 98 10.26 9.95 -6.96
N CYS A 99 11.03 10.63 -6.14
CA CYS A 99 10.64 11.03 -4.80
C CYS A 99 10.98 12.50 -4.55
N PHE A 100 10.01 13.28 -4.09
CA PHE A 100 10.30 14.52 -3.37
C PHE A 100 10.54 14.20 -1.90
N LEU A 101 11.81 14.18 -1.49
CA LEU A 101 12.20 13.94 -0.10
C LEU A 101 12.26 15.28 0.64
N THR A 102 11.70 15.34 1.84
CA THR A 102 11.68 16.58 2.63
C THR A 102 11.80 16.29 4.12
N THR A 103 12.25 17.29 4.88
CA THR A 103 12.20 17.28 6.35
C THR A 103 10.86 17.79 6.89
N ALA A 104 10.07 18.46 6.04
CA ALA A 104 8.79 19.06 6.39
C ALA A 104 7.67 18.01 6.54
N ASN A 105 6.98 18.03 7.68
CA ASN A 105 5.62 17.46 7.79
C ASN A 105 4.61 18.29 6.99
N ILE A 106 3.40 17.77 6.81
CA ILE A 106 2.31 18.53 6.20
C ILE A 106 1.64 19.38 7.28
N SER A 107 2.21 20.56 7.55
CA SER A 107 1.64 21.54 8.47
C SER A 107 1.96 22.97 8.02
N SER A 108 1.17 23.93 8.48
CA SER A 108 1.28 25.32 8.03
C SER A 108 2.67 25.91 8.30
N ARG A 109 3.28 25.59 9.45
CA ARG A 109 4.64 26.06 9.78
C ARG A 109 5.73 25.34 8.98
N ALA A 110 5.59 24.04 8.70
CA ALA A 110 6.61 23.25 8.02
C ALA A 110 6.62 23.44 6.49
N LEU A 111 5.47 23.74 5.90
CA LEU A 111 5.34 24.02 4.47
C LEU A 111 5.16 25.50 4.13
N ASN A 112 4.90 26.35 5.13
CA ASN A 112 4.50 27.75 4.94
C ASN A 112 3.26 27.86 4.04
N ILE A 113 2.29 26.95 4.22
CA ILE A 113 1.01 26.93 3.52
C ILE A 113 -0.14 26.64 4.51
N PRO A 114 -1.06 27.59 4.76
CA PRO A 114 -1.00 29.00 4.33
C PRO A 114 0.21 29.75 4.93
N HIS A 115 0.51 30.94 4.41
CA HIS A 115 1.68 31.73 4.82
C HIS A 115 1.70 32.01 6.34
N HIS A 116 2.87 31.85 6.95
CA HIS A 116 3.12 32.00 8.37
C HIS A 116 4.49 32.65 8.60
N ASP A 117 4.54 33.77 9.32
CA ASP A 117 5.79 34.53 9.51
C ASP A 117 6.85 33.74 10.31
N LEU A 118 6.41 32.87 11.23
CA LEU A 118 7.28 31.98 12.03
C LEU A 118 7.27 30.54 11.49
N TYR A 119 7.57 30.39 10.20
CA TYR A 119 7.73 29.07 9.57
C TYR A 119 8.97 28.33 10.12
N ASN A 120 8.95 27.00 10.05
CA ASN A 120 10.08 26.17 10.47
C ASN A 120 11.12 26.08 9.34
N TYR A 121 12.40 26.08 9.69
CA TYR A 121 13.45 25.78 8.71
C TYR A 121 13.37 24.32 8.29
N GLU A 122 12.85 24.11 7.08
CA GLU A 122 12.76 22.79 6.45
C GLU A 122 13.44 22.81 5.09
N ILE A 123 13.92 21.66 4.67
CA ILE A 123 14.58 21.49 3.38
C ILE A 123 14.03 20.28 2.64
N GLY A 124 14.17 20.29 1.32
CA GLY A 124 13.82 19.16 0.49
C GLY A 124 14.62 19.09 -0.79
N THR A 125 14.55 17.94 -1.46
CA THR A 125 15.17 17.68 -2.75
C THR A 125 14.31 16.71 -3.56
N ILE A 126 14.52 16.69 -4.87
CA ILE A 126 13.94 15.67 -5.74
C ILE A 126 15.02 14.63 -6.02
N VAL A 127 14.67 13.36 -5.81
CA VAL A 127 15.44 12.19 -6.20
C VAL A 127 14.76 11.60 -7.42
N GLU A 128 15.45 11.65 -8.55
CA GLU A 128 14.99 11.07 -9.82
C GLU A 128 15.51 9.64 -9.96
N ASN A 129 14.77 8.78 -10.67
CA ASN A 129 15.18 7.41 -11.01
C ASN A 129 15.51 6.53 -9.79
N LEU A 130 14.52 6.32 -8.91
CA LEU A 130 14.62 5.36 -7.81
C LEU A 130 14.94 3.96 -8.38
N ASN A 131 15.98 3.34 -7.81
CA ASN A 131 16.37 1.98 -8.15
C ASN A 131 15.39 0.97 -7.53
N ILE A 132 15.46 -0.29 -7.97
CA ILE A 132 14.55 -1.36 -7.54
C ILE A 132 14.51 -1.50 -6.02
N GLU A 133 15.65 -1.39 -5.35
CA GLU A 133 15.75 -1.48 -3.89
C GLU A 133 15.02 -0.33 -3.19
N ASP A 134 15.16 0.90 -3.69
CA ASP A 134 14.44 2.08 -3.19
C ASP A 134 12.93 1.95 -3.42
N ARG A 135 12.52 1.42 -4.59
CA ARG A 135 11.09 1.19 -4.89
C ARG A 135 10.51 0.14 -3.95
N LEU A 136 11.22 -0.98 -3.78
CA LEU A 136 10.83 -2.06 -2.89
C LEU A 136 10.68 -1.58 -1.45
N TYR A 137 11.55 -0.69 -0.99
CA TYR A 137 11.46 -0.10 0.34
C TYR A 137 10.10 0.57 0.58
N PHE A 138 9.59 1.34 -0.38
CA PHE A 138 8.27 1.93 -0.25
C PHE A 138 7.13 0.91 -0.39
N SER A 139 7.26 -0.08 -1.29
CA SER A 139 6.27 -1.17 -1.41
C SER A 139 6.14 -1.98 -0.11
N LEU A 140 7.24 -2.20 0.61
CA LEU A 140 7.22 -2.83 1.94
C LEU A 140 6.47 -1.98 2.96
N ILE A 141 6.70 -0.67 2.98
CA ILE A 141 5.95 0.23 3.87
C ILE A 141 4.46 0.19 3.55
N GLU A 142 4.08 0.26 2.27
CA GLU A 142 2.68 0.17 1.84
C GLU A 142 2.05 -1.14 2.31
N ASN A 143 2.71 -2.28 2.08
CA ASN A 143 2.21 -3.59 2.49
C ASN A 143 2.07 -3.74 4.02
N GLU A 144 3.02 -3.20 4.80
CA GLU A 144 2.93 -3.20 6.27
C GLU A 144 1.84 -2.24 6.79
N SER A 145 1.41 -1.25 6.01
CA SER A 145 0.48 -0.21 6.45
C SER A 145 -0.97 -0.68 6.46
N THR A 146 -1.74 -0.26 7.46
CA THR A 146 -3.16 -0.61 7.62
C THR A 146 -4.04 0.41 6.93
N LEU A 147 -4.88 -0.04 5.99
CA LEU A 147 -5.91 0.81 5.38
C LEU A 147 -6.89 1.27 6.46
N ILE A 148 -7.14 2.57 6.54
CA ILE A 148 -8.14 3.14 7.44
C ILE A 148 -9.50 3.07 6.74
N THR A 149 -10.37 2.20 7.25
CA THR A 149 -11.78 2.07 6.86
C THR A 149 -12.68 2.90 7.79
N ASP A 150 -13.98 2.99 7.48
CA ASP A 150 -14.94 3.64 8.38
C ASP A 150 -14.99 2.97 9.75
N ASN A 151 -14.90 1.64 9.77
CA ASN A 151 -14.84 0.86 11.00
C ASN A 151 -13.63 1.26 11.85
N ILE A 152 -12.42 1.20 11.28
CA ILE A 152 -11.18 1.56 12.00
C ILE A 152 -11.20 3.03 12.42
N TYR A 153 -11.65 3.94 11.56
CA TYR A 153 -11.75 5.36 11.88
C TYR A 153 -12.69 5.61 13.07
N ASN A 154 -13.87 4.98 13.09
CA ASN A 154 -14.83 5.14 14.17
C ASN A 154 -14.29 4.59 15.50
N GLN A 155 -13.62 3.44 15.49
CA GLN A 155 -12.96 2.90 16.69
C GLN A 155 -11.89 3.84 17.25
N ILE A 156 -11.05 4.41 16.38
CA ILE A 156 -10.04 5.41 16.80
C ILE A 156 -10.72 6.65 17.39
N LYS A 157 -11.78 7.15 16.73
CA LYS A 157 -12.52 8.34 17.15
C LYS A 157 -13.20 8.14 18.51
N GLU A 158 -13.82 6.99 18.74
CA GLU A 158 -14.47 6.62 20.01
C GLU A 158 -13.44 6.57 21.15
N GLN A 159 -12.35 5.82 20.97
CA GLN A 159 -11.27 5.70 21.97
C GLN A 159 -10.61 7.05 22.28
N LEU A 160 -10.50 7.96 21.30
CA LEU A 160 -9.99 9.31 21.56
C LEU A 160 -10.97 10.18 22.35
N SER A 161 -12.29 9.97 22.18
CA SER A 161 -13.30 10.73 22.92
C SER A 161 -13.39 10.33 24.39
N GLU A 162 -13.22 9.04 24.69
CA GLU A 162 -13.26 8.50 26.05
C GLU A 162 -12.09 8.94 26.91
N LYS A 163 -10.96 9.29 26.28
CA LYS A 163 -9.68 9.45 26.99
C LYS A 163 -9.16 10.89 27.05
N LYS A 164 -9.93 11.90 26.61
CA LYS A 164 -9.49 13.31 26.64
C LYS A 164 -9.14 13.85 28.04
N ASP A 165 -9.53 13.15 29.11
CA ASP A 165 -9.40 13.61 30.50
C ASP A 165 -8.40 12.80 31.36
N GLU A 166 -7.68 11.82 30.81
CA GLU A 166 -6.72 10.99 31.57
C GLU A 166 -5.24 11.26 31.20
N GLU A 167 -4.35 11.19 32.20
CA GLU A 167 -2.89 11.16 31.95
C GLU A 167 -2.51 9.84 31.27
N PHE A 168 -2.17 9.92 29.98
CA PHE A 168 -1.85 8.75 29.18
C PHE A 168 -0.48 8.15 29.53
N SER A 169 -0.45 6.83 29.68
CA SER A 169 0.79 6.07 29.57
C SER A 169 1.38 6.21 28.16
N ASN A 170 2.70 6.35 28.06
CA ASN A 170 3.41 6.36 26.78
C ASN A 170 3.32 5.02 26.03
N GLU A 171 2.80 3.95 26.65
CA GLU A 171 2.69 2.62 26.05
C GLU A 171 1.30 2.29 25.48
N PHE A 172 0.32 3.19 25.60
CA PHE A 172 -1.03 2.97 25.06
C PHE A 172 -1.04 2.99 23.51
N ASP A 173 -1.71 2.01 22.90
CA ASP A 173 -2.12 2.05 21.49
C ASP A 173 -3.62 1.78 21.37
N PHE A 174 -4.20 2.15 20.22
CA PHE A 174 -5.58 1.83 19.89
C PHE A 174 -5.81 0.33 19.86
N ASP A 175 -6.84 -0.13 20.56
CA ASP A 175 -7.33 -1.49 20.42
C ASP A 175 -8.21 -1.55 19.17
N LEU A 176 -7.67 -2.10 18.08
CA LEU A 176 -8.33 -2.14 16.78
C LEU A 176 -8.86 -3.54 16.52
N THR A 177 -10.18 -3.64 16.44
CA THR A 177 -10.87 -4.84 15.96
C THR A 177 -11.04 -4.75 14.45
N PHE A 178 -10.34 -5.62 13.74
CA PHE A 178 -10.51 -5.76 12.30
C PHE A 178 -11.72 -6.65 12.05
N GLU A 179 -12.66 -6.20 11.22
CA GLU A 179 -13.62 -7.13 10.64
C GLU A 179 -12.82 -8.10 9.75
N ASN A 180 -13.15 -9.40 9.80
CA ASN A 180 -12.35 -10.52 9.23
C ASN A 180 -11.92 -10.37 7.75
N SER A 181 -12.42 -9.35 7.04
CA SER A 181 -12.19 -9.10 5.62
C SER A 181 -11.16 -8.00 5.31
N ASP A 182 -10.84 -7.09 6.24
CA ASP A 182 -10.44 -5.73 5.80
C ASP A 182 -9.03 -5.56 5.19
N LYS A 183 -8.07 -6.44 5.53
CA LYS A 183 -6.68 -6.27 5.07
C LYS A 183 -6.15 -7.48 4.31
N ASP A 184 -6.43 -8.67 4.82
CA ASP A 184 -5.96 -9.92 4.22
C ASP A 184 -6.81 -10.38 3.04
N PHE A 185 -7.96 -9.73 2.79
CA PHE A 185 -8.85 -10.04 1.66
C PHE A 185 -8.98 -8.86 0.68
N LEU A 186 -7.90 -8.11 0.45
CA LEU A 186 -7.84 -7.15 -0.65
C LEU A 186 -7.38 -7.85 -1.94
N ILE A 187 -7.70 -7.32 -3.11
CA ILE A 187 -7.11 -7.77 -4.39
C ILE A 187 -5.60 -7.58 -4.38
N SER A 188 -5.10 -6.57 -3.67
CA SER A 188 -3.67 -6.41 -3.37
C SER A 188 -3.09 -7.49 -2.44
N SER A 189 -3.87 -8.47 -2.03
CA SER A 189 -3.40 -9.67 -1.31
C SER A 189 -3.28 -10.89 -2.23
N LEU A 190 -3.62 -10.75 -3.52
CA LEU A 190 -3.44 -11.79 -4.54
C LEU A 190 -2.11 -11.60 -5.27
N PRO A 191 -1.48 -12.68 -5.77
CA PRO A 191 -0.29 -12.57 -6.60
C PRO A 191 -0.60 -11.79 -7.88
N MET A 192 0.35 -10.95 -8.30
CA MET A 192 0.21 -10.08 -9.48
C MET A 192 1.23 -10.37 -10.59
N SER A 193 2.35 -11.02 -10.28
CA SER A 193 3.34 -11.37 -11.29
C SER A 193 2.87 -12.57 -12.09
N PHE A 194 3.00 -12.48 -13.41
CA PHE A 194 2.44 -13.47 -14.33
C PHE A 194 2.81 -14.92 -14.01
N SER A 195 4.04 -15.19 -13.56
CA SER A 195 4.51 -16.51 -13.12
C SER A 195 5.63 -16.40 -12.09
N VAL A 196 5.94 -17.51 -11.40
CA VAL A 196 7.04 -17.58 -10.42
C VAL A 196 8.40 -17.32 -11.08
N ASP A 197 8.60 -17.85 -12.29
CA ASP A 197 9.86 -17.67 -13.02
C ASP A 197 10.04 -16.22 -13.48
N LYS A 198 8.95 -15.55 -13.89
CA LYS A 198 9.03 -14.14 -14.28
C LYS A 198 9.33 -13.25 -13.08
N LEU A 199 8.67 -13.51 -11.94
CA LEU A 199 9.00 -12.86 -10.68
C LEU A 199 10.49 -13.03 -10.32
N TYR A 200 11.01 -14.24 -10.41
CA TYR A 200 12.43 -14.50 -10.12
C TYR A 200 13.38 -13.78 -11.08
N SER A 201 13.05 -13.70 -12.38
CA SER A 201 13.88 -12.99 -13.35
C SER A 201 14.01 -11.49 -13.04
N ILE A 202 12.93 -10.85 -12.56
CA ILE A 202 12.93 -9.45 -12.16
C ILE A 202 13.69 -9.29 -10.84
N TYR A 203 13.42 -10.17 -9.88
CA TYR A 203 14.07 -10.20 -8.56
C TYR A 203 15.59 -10.35 -8.66
N HIS A 204 16.07 -11.28 -9.49
CA HIS A 204 17.49 -11.64 -9.56
C HIS A 204 18.25 -10.87 -10.65
N GLU A 205 17.69 -10.81 -11.87
CA GLU A 205 18.38 -10.25 -13.03
C GLU A 205 18.04 -8.78 -13.28
N LYS A 206 17.05 -8.23 -12.54
CA LYS A 206 16.53 -6.86 -12.74
C LYS A 206 16.03 -6.62 -14.16
N LYS A 207 15.58 -7.68 -14.83
CA LYS A 207 15.04 -7.64 -16.20
C LYS A 207 13.52 -7.62 -16.16
N TYR A 208 12.93 -6.58 -16.73
CA TYR A 208 11.49 -6.40 -16.87
C TYR A 208 11.21 -5.76 -18.24
N ASP A 209 10.09 -6.12 -18.84
CA ASP A 209 9.70 -5.66 -20.18
C ASP A 209 9.06 -4.28 -20.14
N ASN A 210 8.40 -3.95 -19.02
CA ASN A 210 7.73 -2.68 -18.80
C ASN A 210 7.57 -2.38 -17.29
N GLU A 211 7.14 -1.16 -16.97
CA GLU A 211 7.00 -0.68 -15.59
C GLU A 211 5.87 -1.37 -14.81
N GLU A 212 4.81 -1.80 -15.48
CA GLU A 212 3.70 -2.52 -14.85
C GLU A 212 4.18 -3.87 -14.31
N GLU A 213 4.97 -4.59 -15.09
CA GLU A 213 5.59 -5.84 -14.69
C GLU A 213 6.54 -5.69 -13.49
N LEU A 214 7.37 -4.64 -13.49
CA LEU A 214 8.22 -4.33 -12.34
C LEU A 214 7.37 -4.06 -11.09
N ASN A 215 6.27 -3.30 -11.23
CA ASN A 215 5.37 -3.00 -10.11
C ASN A 215 4.70 -4.26 -9.55
N CYS A 216 4.25 -5.18 -10.41
CA CYS A 216 3.72 -6.48 -9.98
C CYS A 216 4.76 -7.31 -9.22
N ALA A 217 6.02 -7.31 -9.67
CA ALA A 217 7.08 -8.02 -8.99
C ALA A 217 7.42 -7.42 -7.63
N LEU A 218 7.55 -6.09 -7.55
CA LEU A 218 7.79 -5.37 -6.30
C LEU A 218 6.66 -5.60 -5.30
N HIS A 219 5.42 -5.59 -5.78
CA HIS A 219 4.24 -5.93 -5.00
C HIS A 219 4.36 -7.32 -4.38
N ASP A 220 4.61 -8.36 -5.19
CA ASP A 220 4.65 -9.74 -4.70
C ASP A 220 5.84 -10.00 -3.77
N ILE A 221 7.01 -9.42 -4.06
CA ILE A 221 8.19 -9.49 -3.17
C ILE A 221 7.86 -8.89 -1.80
N ALA A 222 7.16 -7.75 -1.77
CA ALA A 222 6.74 -7.11 -0.54
C ALA A 222 5.66 -7.94 0.18
N LEU A 223 4.62 -8.37 -0.53
CA LEU A 223 3.49 -9.15 -0.01
C LEU A 223 3.95 -10.44 0.68
N TYR A 224 4.85 -11.19 0.04
CA TYR A 224 5.37 -12.46 0.56
C TYR A 224 6.65 -12.31 1.39
N LYS A 225 7.07 -11.06 1.65
CA LYS A 225 8.23 -10.69 2.49
C LYS A 225 9.51 -11.40 2.07
N ILE A 226 9.78 -11.44 0.77
CA ILE A 226 10.93 -12.14 0.22
C ILE A 226 12.18 -11.24 0.34
N PRO A 227 13.21 -11.65 1.10
CA PRO A 227 14.45 -10.90 1.21
C PRO A 227 15.22 -10.94 -0.12
N LEU A 228 16.02 -9.92 -0.40
CA LEU A 228 16.88 -9.86 -1.60
C LEU A 228 18.10 -10.78 -1.49
N GLY A 229 18.62 -11.24 -2.64
CA GLY A 229 19.87 -12.00 -2.73
C GLY A 229 19.77 -13.52 -2.52
N LEU A 230 18.57 -14.11 -2.61
CA LEU A 230 18.35 -15.55 -2.54
C LEU A 230 18.71 -16.24 -3.86
N THR A 231 19.16 -17.51 -3.74
CA THR A 231 19.21 -18.45 -4.88
C THR A 231 17.81 -18.85 -5.31
N TYR A 232 17.66 -19.37 -6.53
CA TYR A 232 16.36 -19.80 -7.05
C TYR A 232 15.64 -20.80 -6.14
N ASP A 233 16.35 -21.82 -5.64
CA ASP A 233 15.74 -22.84 -4.78
C ASP A 233 15.26 -22.24 -3.45
N ASN A 234 16.07 -21.38 -2.82
CA ASN A 234 15.69 -20.73 -1.56
C ASN A 234 14.56 -19.73 -1.77
N PHE A 235 14.58 -18.98 -2.88
CA PHE A 235 13.52 -18.08 -3.29
C PHE A 235 12.20 -18.84 -3.47
N ARG A 236 12.21 -19.92 -4.26
CA ARG A 236 11.00 -20.70 -4.57
C ARG A 236 10.42 -21.37 -3.32
N ASN A 237 11.29 -21.92 -2.45
CA ASN A 237 10.84 -22.53 -1.20
C ASN A 237 10.20 -21.52 -0.26
N LEU A 238 10.83 -20.35 -0.07
CA LEU A 238 10.28 -19.29 0.77
C LEU A 238 8.99 -18.72 0.18
N LEU A 239 8.97 -18.44 -1.13
CA LEU A 239 7.78 -17.97 -1.83
C LEU A 239 6.63 -18.96 -1.67
N SER A 240 6.87 -20.25 -1.90
CA SER A 240 5.86 -21.29 -1.71
C SER A 240 5.33 -21.30 -0.28
N HIS A 241 6.20 -21.23 0.71
CA HIS A 241 5.81 -21.21 2.12
C HIS A 241 4.97 -19.98 2.46
N SER A 242 5.45 -18.78 2.12
CA SER A 242 4.75 -17.51 2.36
C SER A 242 3.41 -17.45 1.62
N PHE A 243 3.37 -17.90 0.37
CA PHE A 243 2.17 -17.93 -0.47
C PHE A 243 1.07 -18.78 0.15
N PHE A 244 1.36 -20.04 0.51
CA PHE A 244 0.35 -20.94 1.06
C PHE A 244 -0.08 -20.60 2.50
N ASN A 245 0.77 -19.90 3.25
CA ASN A 245 0.44 -19.41 4.60
C ASN A 245 -0.29 -18.06 4.59
N HIS A 246 -0.44 -17.41 3.42
CA HIS A 246 -1.16 -16.16 3.33
C HIS A 246 -2.67 -16.39 3.62
N PRO A 247 -3.32 -15.61 4.50
CA PRO A 247 -4.70 -15.88 4.92
C PRO A 247 -5.70 -15.93 3.76
N PHE A 248 -5.60 -15.02 2.78
CA PHE A 248 -6.40 -15.08 1.54
C PHE A 248 -6.28 -16.44 0.86
N ILE A 249 -5.05 -16.89 0.62
CA ILE A 249 -4.74 -18.10 -0.13
C ILE A 249 -5.20 -19.32 0.64
N ASN A 250 -4.97 -19.35 1.96
CA ASN A 250 -5.45 -20.42 2.81
C ASN A 250 -6.98 -20.51 2.79
N GLY A 251 -7.70 -19.39 2.97
CA GLY A 251 -9.16 -19.35 2.88
C GLY A 251 -9.70 -19.82 1.53
N PHE A 252 -9.03 -19.42 0.44
CA PHE A 252 -9.38 -19.88 -0.92
C PHE A 252 -9.17 -21.40 -1.07
N LEU A 253 -8.07 -21.93 -0.53
CA LEU A 253 -7.75 -23.36 -0.56
C LEU A 253 -8.63 -24.20 0.37
N GLU A 254 -9.12 -23.66 1.48
CA GLU A 254 -10.14 -24.33 2.30
C GLU A 254 -11.44 -24.51 1.51
N ASN A 255 -11.86 -23.48 0.76
CA ASN A 255 -13.01 -23.60 -0.14
C ASN A 255 -12.76 -24.65 -1.25
N LEU A 256 -11.54 -24.72 -1.78
CA LEU A 256 -11.15 -25.76 -2.75
C LEU A 256 -11.19 -27.15 -2.11
N GLY A 257 -10.72 -27.29 -0.87
CA GLY A 257 -10.73 -28.55 -0.13
C GLY A 257 -12.14 -29.11 0.09
N ARG A 258 -13.11 -28.23 0.40
CA ARG A 258 -14.53 -28.60 0.58
C ARG A 258 -15.19 -29.03 -0.73
N ASN A 259 -14.91 -28.32 -1.82
CA ASN A 259 -15.57 -28.56 -3.12
C ASN A 259 -14.80 -29.51 -4.05
N ARG A 260 -13.54 -29.84 -3.72
CA ARG A 260 -12.56 -30.61 -4.53
C ARG A 260 -12.12 -29.93 -5.84
N GLU A 261 -12.95 -29.04 -6.38
CA GLU A 261 -12.67 -28.22 -7.55
C GLU A 261 -13.33 -26.83 -7.43
N ILE A 262 -12.77 -25.83 -8.11
CA ILE A 262 -13.34 -24.49 -8.23
C ILE A 262 -13.26 -24.04 -9.70
N TYR A 263 -14.42 -23.85 -10.32
CA TYR A 263 -14.51 -23.22 -11.64
C TYR A 263 -14.23 -21.72 -11.56
N PHE A 264 -13.73 -21.16 -12.65
CA PHE A 264 -13.38 -19.73 -12.73
C PHE A 264 -14.53 -18.79 -12.32
N GLY A 265 -15.77 -19.11 -12.68
CA GLY A 265 -16.95 -18.35 -12.24
C GLY A 265 -17.16 -18.40 -10.72
N ALA A 266 -17.01 -19.58 -10.11
CA ALA A 266 -17.11 -19.76 -8.67
C ALA A 266 -15.95 -19.09 -7.92
N ALA A 267 -14.73 -19.07 -8.51
CA ALA A 267 -13.61 -18.31 -7.95
C ALA A 267 -13.88 -16.81 -7.93
N LYS A 268 -14.44 -16.26 -9.02
CA LYS A 268 -14.86 -14.84 -9.07
C LYS A 268 -15.88 -14.52 -7.99
N GLU A 269 -16.87 -15.38 -7.80
CA GLU A 269 -17.89 -15.18 -6.78
C GLU A 269 -17.31 -15.27 -5.37
N TRP A 270 -16.44 -16.24 -5.12
CA TRP A 270 -15.78 -16.38 -3.83
C TRP A 270 -14.90 -15.17 -3.52
N ILE A 271 -14.07 -14.72 -4.46
CA ILE A 271 -13.22 -13.54 -4.27
C ILE A 271 -14.07 -12.30 -4.05
N HIS A 272 -15.06 -12.06 -4.91
CA HIS A 272 -15.94 -10.90 -4.77
C HIS A 272 -16.72 -10.90 -3.45
N TYR A 273 -17.08 -12.07 -2.91
CA TYR A 273 -17.80 -12.17 -1.64
C TYR A 273 -16.90 -11.92 -0.42
N ASN A 274 -15.65 -12.37 -0.49
CA ASN A 274 -14.70 -12.25 0.63
C ASN A 274 -13.84 -10.98 0.55
N CYS A 275 -13.85 -10.26 -0.58
CA CYS A 275 -12.98 -9.12 -0.80
C CYS A 275 -13.46 -7.84 -0.10
N ALA A 276 -12.54 -7.13 0.56
CA ALA A 276 -12.82 -5.90 1.31
C ALA A 276 -12.46 -4.59 0.58
N ASP A 277 -12.04 -4.65 -0.69
CA ASP A 277 -11.79 -3.44 -1.47
C ASP A 277 -13.06 -2.57 -1.54
N VAL A 278 -12.87 -1.27 -1.34
CA VAL A 278 -13.93 -0.26 -1.43
C VAL A 278 -13.53 0.79 -2.47
N PRO A 279 -14.23 0.89 -3.62
CA PRO A 279 -15.37 0.04 -4.04
C PRO A 279 -14.94 -1.39 -4.37
N THR A 280 -15.86 -2.34 -4.19
CA THR A 280 -15.61 -3.74 -4.55
C THR A 280 -15.28 -3.84 -6.04
N PRO A 281 -14.17 -4.50 -6.41
CA PRO A 281 -13.71 -4.56 -7.79
C PRO A 281 -14.71 -5.33 -8.64
N ARG A 282 -14.90 -4.84 -9.86
CA ARG A 282 -15.84 -5.44 -10.80
C ARG A 282 -15.31 -6.81 -11.24
N ARG A 283 -16.21 -7.75 -11.50
CA ARG A 283 -15.86 -9.15 -11.84
C ARG A 283 -14.91 -9.33 -13.03
N TRP A 284 -14.79 -8.34 -13.91
CA TRP A 284 -13.83 -8.40 -15.02
C TRP A 284 -12.43 -7.94 -14.61
N GLU A 285 -12.32 -7.03 -13.65
CA GLU A 285 -11.05 -6.47 -13.13
C GLU A 285 -10.23 -7.52 -12.41
N ILE A 286 -10.88 -8.53 -11.80
CA ILE A 286 -10.22 -9.63 -11.07
C ILE A 286 -9.84 -10.84 -11.96
N THR A 287 -10.16 -10.80 -13.25
CA THR A 287 -9.97 -11.95 -14.15
C THR A 287 -8.51 -12.39 -14.20
N GLU A 288 -7.62 -11.43 -14.43
CA GLU A 288 -6.19 -11.68 -14.55
C GLU A 288 -5.60 -12.18 -13.23
N ASN A 289 -5.97 -11.56 -12.10
CA ASN A 289 -5.53 -12.01 -10.78
C ASN A 289 -5.92 -13.47 -10.50
N ILE A 290 -7.10 -13.93 -10.93
CA ILE A 290 -7.52 -15.32 -10.73
C ILE A 290 -6.70 -16.27 -11.59
N GLN A 291 -6.40 -15.89 -12.84
CA GLN A 291 -5.55 -16.69 -13.73
C GLN A 291 -4.14 -16.85 -13.15
N ILE A 292 -3.59 -15.75 -12.62
CA ILE A 292 -2.29 -15.75 -11.94
C ILE A 292 -2.36 -16.60 -10.67
N LEU A 293 -3.40 -16.43 -9.84
CA LEU A 293 -3.62 -17.25 -8.65
C LEU A 293 -3.64 -18.74 -8.96
N TYR A 294 -4.41 -19.16 -9.97
CA TYR A 294 -4.51 -20.55 -10.40
C TYR A 294 -3.15 -21.10 -10.85
N ARG A 295 -2.44 -20.32 -11.68
CA ARG A 295 -1.10 -20.67 -12.15
C ARG A 295 -0.14 -20.86 -10.98
N TRP A 296 -0.09 -19.92 -10.06
CA TRP A 296 0.78 -19.97 -8.88
C TRP A 296 0.47 -21.16 -7.97
N ILE A 297 -0.82 -21.45 -7.72
CA ILE A 297 -1.22 -22.63 -6.93
C ILE A 297 -0.69 -23.92 -7.57
N VAL A 298 -0.75 -24.04 -8.91
CA VAL A 298 -0.22 -25.22 -9.61
C VAL A 298 1.32 -25.25 -9.59
N GLU A 299 1.97 -24.13 -9.90
CA GLU A 299 3.45 -24.03 -9.99
C GLU A 299 4.14 -24.26 -8.63
N LEU A 300 3.57 -23.73 -7.55
CA LEU A 300 4.10 -23.86 -6.19
C LEU A 300 3.58 -25.10 -5.46
N GLY A 301 2.46 -25.67 -5.91
CA GLY A 301 1.76 -26.77 -5.24
C GLY A 301 2.38 -28.16 -5.38
N ASN A 302 3.60 -28.28 -5.94
CA ASN A 302 4.35 -29.52 -6.09
C ASN A 302 3.53 -30.71 -6.62
N GLY A 303 2.67 -30.44 -7.62
CA GLY A 303 1.85 -31.45 -8.28
C GLY A 303 0.54 -31.82 -7.57
N LYS A 304 0.21 -31.22 -6.41
CA LYS A 304 -1.04 -31.45 -5.68
C LYS A 304 -2.29 -30.88 -6.39
N TYR A 305 -2.10 -29.85 -7.21
CA TYR A 305 -3.17 -29.14 -7.88
C TYR A 305 -3.00 -29.22 -9.39
N GLU A 306 -4.10 -29.11 -10.11
CA GLU A 306 -4.09 -28.96 -11.56
C GLU A 306 -5.17 -28.00 -12.03
N VAL A 307 -4.91 -27.37 -13.16
CA VAL A 307 -5.87 -26.56 -13.90
C VAL A 307 -6.19 -27.29 -15.20
N ASP A 308 -7.46 -27.57 -15.45
CA ASP A 308 -7.95 -28.14 -16.70
C ASP A 308 -9.18 -27.35 -17.20
N ARG A 309 -9.62 -27.66 -18.42
CA ARG A 309 -10.77 -27.03 -19.06
C ARG A 309 -11.69 -28.11 -19.65
N PRO A 310 -12.54 -28.75 -18.83
CA PRO A 310 -13.35 -29.89 -19.29
C PRO A 310 -14.39 -29.50 -20.35
N ASN A 311 -14.82 -28.23 -20.37
CA ASN A 311 -15.76 -27.68 -21.36
C ASN A 311 -15.28 -26.28 -21.80
N TYR A 312 -16.12 -25.24 -21.58
CA TYR A 312 -15.79 -23.85 -21.90
C TYR A 312 -15.16 -23.10 -20.72
N SER A 313 -15.25 -23.62 -19.49
CA SER A 313 -14.77 -22.95 -18.28
C SER A 313 -13.55 -23.67 -17.71
N GLU A 314 -12.53 -22.88 -17.33
CA GLU A 314 -11.35 -23.36 -16.61
C GLU A 314 -11.72 -23.68 -15.15
N ARG A 315 -11.12 -24.74 -14.59
CA ARG A 315 -11.23 -25.06 -13.16
C ARG A 315 -9.88 -25.41 -12.57
N LEU A 316 -9.72 -25.06 -11.30
CA LEU A 316 -8.66 -25.54 -10.43
C LEU A 316 -9.20 -26.76 -9.66
N LYS A 317 -8.47 -27.87 -9.62
CA LYS A 317 -8.85 -29.05 -8.84
C LYS A 317 -7.67 -29.68 -8.10
N ILE A 318 -7.99 -30.44 -7.07
CA ILE A 318 -7.02 -31.26 -6.33
C ILE A 318 -6.81 -32.56 -7.13
N LYS A 319 -5.55 -32.93 -7.37
CA LYS A 319 -5.19 -34.19 -8.05
C LYS A 319 -5.50 -35.42 -7.19
#